data_AF-S9VQ02-F1
#
_entry.id   AF-S9VQ02-F1
#
_cell.length_a   1.000
_cell.length_b   1.000
_cell.length_c   1.000
_cell.angle_alpha   90.00
_cell.angle_beta   90.00
_cell.angle_gamma   90.00
#
_symmetry.space_group_name_H-M   'P 1'
#
loop_
_entity.id
_entity.type
_entity.pdbx_description
1 polymer ?
#
loop_
_entity_poly.entity_id
_entity_poly.type
_entity_poly.pdbx_seq_one_letter_code
_entity_poly.pdbx_strand_id
1 'polypeptide(L)'
;MGLLKQRYHELLDLRVRGERLPIARRLQHFTWAWFASTMGTGGIGMITSLYYFRFHGLNTLGKIIFVFQLCIFSLFTVCILFRFLRYRGTFRKAWNNPGELVFMPTFLLSIATIISNFYPYAYPYTGEWMVWTIRITYWIYVACACIFCVSSFYTLFRNHPFRLNTIIPALILPIFPCMICGVAASAIVESQPPEQAKNMIVAGIAFQGLGFWIYLLVYGNNILRLFTAGLQAPADRPGMFIFVSPPSYTGLTLLDLAFGAVHKHHPIFVTKDSPEWLLFICSFFALFMIGLGIFNFVLALVSVIAGFCSPGKLKFKVSWFAMIFANGGLVMVIQELGKAINSKALDVIGQVCGVIITIVWICLIILAVRAVYVQELLYPGKDEDVGILPPDVLEYYEKLESFEKDGTSKDAQVTLKEINHNDKNS
;
A
#
# COMPACT_ATOMS: atom_id res chain seq x y z
N MET A 1 28.49 -2.57 -26.67
CA MET A 1 27.64 -3.73 -26.31
C MET A 1 28.04 -4.44 -25.00
N GLY A 2 29.27 -4.25 -24.47
CA GLY A 2 29.70 -4.88 -23.19
C GLY A 2 29.18 -4.23 -21.89
N LEU A 3 28.93 -2.91 -21.87
CA LEU A 3 28.49 -2.18 -20.67
C LEU A 3 27.05 -2.47 -20.21
N LEU A 4 26.16 -2.85 -21.13
CA LEU A 4 24.81 -3.30 -20.79
C LEU A 4 24.81 -4.69 -20.14
N LYS A 5 25.83 -5.51 -20.42
CA LYS A 5 25.92 -6.90 -19.95
C LYS A 5 26.21 -6.97 -18.44
N GLN A 6 27.00 -6.04 -17.90
CA GLN A 6 27.33 -5.99 -16.47
C GLN A 6 26.20 -5.40 -15.59
N ARG A 7 25.27 -4.62 -16.18
CA ARG A 7 24.21 -3.87 -15.47
C ARG A 7 23.07 -4.75 -14.89
N TYR A 8 22.77 -5.89 -15.50
CA TYR A 8 21.66 -6.79 -15.11
C TYR A 8 22.10 -8.02 -14.31
N HIS A 9 23.41 -8.23 -14.18
CA HIS A 9 24.00 -9.45 -13.63
C HIS A 9 23.78 -9.64 -12.12
N GLU A 10 23.06 -8.78 -11.40
CA GLU A 10 22.62 -9.07 -10.02
C GLU A 10 21.10 -9.27 -9.89
N LEU A 11 20.26 -8.71 -10.75
CA LEU A 11 18.80 -8.87 -10.64
C LEU A 11 18.32 -10.23 -11.17
N LEU A 12 18.98 -10.74 -12.21
CA LEU A 12 18.60 -11.98 -12.92
C LEU A 12 19.62 -13.11 -12.76
N ASP A 13 20.72 -12.91 -12.03
CA ASP A 13 21.78 -13.91 -11.94
C ASP A 13 21.53 -14.96 -10.86
N LEU A 14 21.50 -16.22 -11.24
CA LEU A 14 21.27 -17.34 -10.32
C LEU A 14 22.56 -17.85 -9.64
N ARG A 15 23.72 -17.30 -10.00
CA ARG A 15 25.03 -17.82 -9.59
C ARG A 15 25.52 -17.31 -8.22
N VAL A 16 25.11 -16.11 -7.80
CA VAL A 16 25.57 -15.49 -6.54
C VAL A 16 24.71 -15.98 -5.37
N ARG A 17 25.01 -17.14 -4.79
CA ARG A 17 24.26 -17.66 -3.64
C ARG A 17 24.89 -17.24 -2.31
N GLY A 18 24.05 -16.85 -1.35
CA GLY A 18 24.48 -16.68 0.04
C GLY A 18 24.86 -18.00 0.72
N GLU A 19 25.31 -17.93 1.97
CA GLU A 19 25.50 -19.15 2.77
C GLU A 19 24.16 -19.85 3.01
N ARG A 20 24.14 -21.19 3.04
CA ARG A 20 22.88 -21.90 3.27
C ARG A 20 22.47 -21.82 4.74
N LEU A 21 21.42 -21.06 5.03
CA LEU A 21 20.79 -21.03 6.35
C LEU A 21 19.60 -22.00 6.43
N PRO A 22 19.39 -22.66 7.57
CA PRO A 22 18.16 -23.40 7.83
C PRO A 22 16.92 -22.52 7.67
N ILE A 23 15.83 -23.07 7.11
CA ILE A 23 14.58 -22.34 6.85
C ILE A 23 14.07 -21.63 8.11
N ALA A 24 14.20 -22.26 9.29
CA ALA A 24 13.79 -21.65 10.56
C ALA A 24 14.53 -20.33 10.85
N ARG A 25 15.84 -20.23 10.56
CA ARG A 25 16.61 -18.99 10.71
C ARG A 25 16.24 -17.96 9.65
N ARG A 26 15.89 -18.40 8.44
CA ARG A 26 15.41 -17.49 7.38
C ARG A 26 14.08 -16.86 7.74
N LEU A 27 13.15 -17.63 8.30
CA LEU A 27 11.84 -17.15 8.74
C LEU A 27 11.91 -16.16 9.91
N GLN A 28 13.04 -16.11 10.63
CA GLN A 28 13.30 -15.05 11.62
C GLN A 28 13.31 -13.65 10.98
N HIS A 29 13.65 -13.57 9.70
CA HIS A 29 13.73 -12.34 8.88
C HIS A 29 12.48 -12.13 8.00
N PHE A 30 11.40 -12.90 8.22
CA PHE A 30 10.14 -12.69 7.50
C PHE A 30 9.45 -11.41 8.00
N THR A 31 9.36 -10.39 7.14
CA THR A 31 8.82 -9.06 7.46
C THR A 31 7.38 -8.89 7.01
N TRP A 32 6.74 -7.81 7.48
CA TRP A 32 5.39 -7.45 7.05
C TRP A 32 5.30 -7.05 5.56
N ALA A 33 6.40 -6.61 4.94
CA ALA A 33 6.42 -6.20 3.53
C ALA A 33 5.97 -7.31 2.56
N TRP A 34 6.11 -8.59 2.94
CA TRP A 34 5.61 -9.73 2.18
C TRP A 34 4.11 -9.68 1.90
N PHE A 35 3.33 -9.11 2.81
CA PHE A 35 1.89 -8.93 2.61
C PHE A 35 1.56 -7.88 1.51
N ALA A 36 2.54 -7.10 1.04
CA ALA A 36 2.33 -6.27 -0.15
C ALA A 36 2.06 -7.12 -1.40
N SER A 37 2.61 -8.33 -1.48
CA SER A 37 2.37 -9.24 -2.60
C SER A 37 0.98 -9.89 -2.54
N THR A 38 0.47 -10.22 -1.33
CA THR A 38 -0.89 -10.72 -1.12
C THR A 38 -1.93 -9.64 -1.42
N MET A 39 -1.66 -8.41 -0.97
CA MET A 39 -2.45 -7.22 -1.30
C MET A 39 -2.47 -6.95 -2.82
N GLY A 40 -1.31 -6.96 -3.48
CA GLY A 40 -1.21 -6.75 -4.92
C GLY A 40 -1.95 -7.82 -5.73
N THR A 41 -1.85 -9.09 -5.32
CA THR A 41 -2.58 -10.20 -5.94
C THR A 41 -4.09 -10.02 -5.84
N GLY A 42 -4.59 -9.57 -4.68
CA GLY A 42 -6.01 -9.21 -4.52
C GLY A 42 -6.43 -8.06 -5.43
N GLY A 43 -5.57 -7.05 -5.58
CA GLY A 43 -5.78 -5.94 -6.52
C GLY A 43 -5.91 -6.41 -7.97
N ILE A 44 -5.10 -7.37 -8.43
CA ILE A 44 -5.25 -7.97 -9.77
C ILE A 44 -6.61 -8.71 -9.88
N GLY A 45 -7.04 -9.40 -8.82
CA GLY A 45 -8.38 -9.99 -8.74
C GLY A 45 -9.48 -8.94 -8.94
N MET A 46 -9.39 -7.80 -8.25
CA MET A 46 -10.35 -6.71 -8.38
C MET A 46 -10.38 -6.12 -9.80
N ILE A 47 -9.22 -5.82 -10.40
CA ILE A 47 -9.11 -5.34 -11.79
C ILE A 47 -9.78 -6.32 -12.76
N THR A 48 -9.53 -7.62 -12.57
CA THR A 48 -10.10 -8.68 -13.42
C THR A 48 -11.63 -8.72 -13.32
N SER A 49 -12.21 -8.32 -12.19
CA SER A 49 -13.65 -8.24 -12.00
C SER A 49 -14.29 -7.06 -12.74
N LEU A 50 -13.51 -6.01 -13.06
CA LEU A 50 -13.99 -4.78 -13.70
C LEU A 50 -13.73 -4.68 -15.21
N TYR A 51 -13.07 -5.68 -15.82
CA TYR A 51 -12.84 -5.67 -17.27
C TYR A 51 -14.14 -5.53 -18.06
N TYR A 52 -14.10 -4.60 -19.04
CA TYR A 52 -15.20 -4.30 -19.94
C TYR A 52 -15.49 -5.47 -20.90
N PHE A 53 -14.46 -5.94 -21.63
CA PHE A 53 -14.61 -7.11 -22.50
C PHE A 53 -14.46 -8.40 -21.69
N ARG A 54 -15.58 -8.96 -21.24
CA ARG A 54 -15.61 -10.22 -20.48
C ARG A 54 -15.82 -11.43 -21.40
N PHE A 55 -15.10 -12.51 -21.10
CA PHE A 55 -15.31 -13.84 -21.67
C PHE A 55 -15.28 -14.88 -20.55
N HIS A 56 -15.82 -16.08 -20.78
CA HIS A 56 -16.00 -17.08 -19.71
C HIS A 56 -14.68 -17.46 -18.99
N GLY A 57 -13.58 -17.55 -19.73
CA GLY A 57 -12.25 -17.83 -19.17
C GLY A 57 -11.76 -16.77 -18.18
N LEU A 58 -12.19 -15.52 -18.31
CA LEU A 58 -11.79 -14.42 -17.44
C LEU A 58 -12.34 -14.58 -16.01
N ASN A 59 -13.57 -15.06 -15.87
CA ASN A 59 -14.16 -15.35 -14.55
C ASN A 59 -13.39 -16.50 -13.87
N THR A 60 -13.00 -17.51 -14.63
CA THR A 60 -12.19 -18.62 -14.12
C THR A 60 -10.80 -18.14 -13.70
N LEU A 61 -10.16 -17.28 -14.49
CA LEU A 61 -8.89 -16.67 -14.14
C LEU A 61 -8.98 -15.85 -12.85
N GLY A 62 -10.00 -15.02 -12.71
CA GLY A 62 -10.25 -14.23 -11.50
C GLY A 62 -10.42 -15.10 -10.25
N LYS A 63 -11.14 -16.23 -10.36
CA LYS A 63 -11.24 -17.21 -9.26
C LYS A 63 -9.89 -17.84 -8.91
N ILE A 64 -9.09 -18.21 -9.92
CA ILE A 64 -7.75 -18.77 -9.70
C ILE A 64 -6.88 -17.76 -8.95
N ILE A 65 -6.91 -16.48 -9.36
CA ILE A 65 -6.17 -15.40 -8.68
C ILE A 65 -6.66 -15.22 -7.24
N PHE A 66 -7.98 -15.25 -7.01
CA PHE A 66 -8.56 -15.14 -5.67
C PHE A 66 -8.18 -16.31 -4.75
N VAL A 67 -8.29 -17.55 -5.23
CA VAL A 67 -7.85 -18.73 -4.46
C VAL A 67 -6.34 -18.68 -4.21
N PHE A 68 -5.56 -18.29 -5.21
CA PHE A 68 -4.13 -18.08 -5.05
C PHE A 68 -3.84 -17.05 -3.95
N GLN A 69 -4.55 -15.91 -3.94
CA GLN A 69 -4.46 -14.90 -2.90
C GLN A 69 -4.69 -15.47 -1.49
N LEU A 70 -5.75 -16.27 -1.32
CA LEU A 70 -6.05 -16.92 -0.04
C LEU A 70 -4.92 -17.85 0.39
N CYS A 71 -4.40 -18.68 -0.51
CA CYS A 71 -3.29 -19.58 -0.23
C CYS A 71 -2.02 -18.83 0.21
N ILE A 72 -1.61 -17.80 -0.53
CA ILE A 72 -0.41 -17.02 -0.19
C ILE A 72 -0.59 -16.21 1.11
N PHE A 73 -1.79 -15.67 1.36
CA PHE A 73 -2.09 -14.95 2.58
C PHE A 73 -2.05 -15.87 3.81
N SER A 74 -2.67 -17.06 3.73
CA SER A 74 -2.61 -18.06 4.79
C SER A 74 -1.17 -18.52 5.05
N LEU A 75 -0.40 -18.80 4.00
CA LEU A 75 1.01 -19.19 4.12
C LEU A 75 1.83 -18.12 4.84
N PHE A 76 1.70 -16.85 4.45
CA PHE A 76 2.46 -15.74 5.05
C PHE A 76 2.01 -15.44 6.47
N THR A 77 0.72 -15.63 6.77
CA THR A 77 0.21 -15.54 8.13
C THR A 77 0.85 -16.61 9.02
N VAL A 78 0.97 -17.86 8.55
CA VAL A 78 1.69 -18.92 9.27
C VAL A 78 3.17 -18.57 9.45
N CYS A 79 3.84 -18.03 8.43
CA CYS A 79 5.24 -17.61 8.52
C CYS A 79 5.48 -16.50 9.55
N ILE A 80 4.66 -15.43 9.56
CA ILE A 80 4.82 -14.33 10.51
C ILE A 80 4.45 -14.75 11.93
N LEU A 81 3.42 -15.61 12.10
CA LEU A 81 3.09 -16.20 13.40
C LEU A 81 4.22 -17.08 13.91
N PHE A 82 4.83 -17.90 13.04
CA PHE A 82 5.99 -18.71 13.40
C PHE A 82 7.15 -17.84 13.90
N ARG A 83 7.45 -16.71 13.23
CA ARG A 83 8.48 -15.74 13.66
C ARG A 83 8.21 -15.25 15.10
N PHE A 84 6.99 -14.82 15.39
CA PHE A 84 6.63 -14.25 16.70
C PHE A 84 6.55 -15.29 17.82
N LEU A 85 6.06 -16.50 17.53
CA LEU A 85 5.95 -17.58 18.51
C LEU A 85 7.32 -18.19 18.84
N ARG A 86 8.18 -18.39 17.83
CA ARG A 86 9.51 -19.01 18.02
C ARG A 86 10.52 -18.05 18.62
N TYR A 87 10.52 -16.79 18.19
CA TYR A 87 11.48 -15.76 18.60
C TYR A 87 10.77 -14.69 19.43
N ARG A 88 10.59 -14.95 20.73
CA ARG A 88 9.90 -14.03 21.65
C ARG A 88 10.51 -12.63 21.59
N GLY A 89 9.66 -11.61 21.62
CA GLY A 89 10.04 -10.19 21.55
C GLY A 89 10.23 -9.62 20.14
N THR A 90 10.25 -10.45 19.08
CA THR A 90 10.32 -9.97 17.69
C THR A 90 9.12 -9.11 17.28
N PHE A 91 7.92 -9.38 17.82
CA PHE A 91 6.76 -8.52 17.60
C PHE A 91 6.98 -7.09 18.11
N ARG A 92 7.46 -6.94 19.35
CA ARG A 92 7.78 -5.63 19.94
C ARG A 92 8.89 -4.93 19.17
N LYS A 93 9.90 -5.68 18.70
CA LYS A 93 10.95 -5.14 17.82
C LYS A 93 10.39 -4.66 16.48
N ALA A 94 9.50 -5.42 15.85
CA ALA A 94 8.85 -5.04 14.60
C ALA A 94 7.98 -3.79 14.78
N TRP A 95 7.25 -3.68 15.90
CA TRP A 95 6.42 -2.49 16.20
C TRP A 95 7.24 -1.22 16.43
N ASN A 96 8.42 -1.36 17.06
CA ASN A 96 9.32 -0.24 17.35
C ASN A 96 10.34 0.03 16.23
N ASN A 97 10.39 -0.79 15.18
CA ASN A 97 11.22 -0.51 14.01
C ASN A 97 10.37 0.28 13.00
N PRO A 98 10.71 1.54 12.68
CA PRO A 98 9.92 2.36 11.77
C PRO A 98 9.80 1.72 10.39
N GLY A 99 10.81 0.92 9.98
CA GLY A 99 10.80 0.19 8.74
C GLY A 99 9.76 -0.91 8.64
N GLU A 100 9.63 -1.73 9.68
CA GLU A 100 8.59 -2.76 9.71
C GLU A 100 7.21 -2.16 10.00
N LEU A 101 7.13 -1.14 10.88
CA LEU A 101 5.88 -0.50 11.27
C LEU A 101 5.15 0.13 10.09
N VAL A 102 5.85 0.78 9.15
CA VAL A 102 5.21 1.36 7.95
C VAL A 102 4.68 0.29 6.98
N PHE A 103 5.18 -0.94 7.04
CA PHE A 103 4.72 -2.05 6.18
C PHE A 103 3.73 -3.00 6.88
N MET A 104 3.59 -2.96 8.21
CA MET A 104 2.49 -3.64 8.93
C MET A 104 1.08 -3.43 8.34
N PRO A 105 0.70 -2.23 7.84
CA PRO A 105 -0.61 -2.01 7.23
C PRO A 105 -0.91 -2.96 6.06
N THR A 106 0.11 -3.45 5.35
CA THR A 106 -0.07 -4.35 4.18
C THR A 106 -0.77 -5.66 4.54
N PHE A 107 -0.69 -6.11 5.80
CA PHE A 107 -1.48 -7.22 6.32
C PHE A 107 -2.97 -6.92 6.30
N LEU A 108 -3.38 -5.77 6.87
CA LEU A 108 -4.78 -5.33 6.87
C LEU A 108 -5.27 -5.07 5.45
N LEU A 109 -4.44 -4.46 4.60
CA LEU A 109 -4.79 -4.22 3.19
C LEU A 109 -5.01 -5.52 2.41
N SER A 110 -4.29 -6.58 2.76
CA SER A 110 -4.54 -7.92 2.21
C SER A 110 -5.89 -8.47 2.62
N ILE A 111 -6.29 -8.29 3.89
CA ILE A 111 -7.63 -8.67 4.36
C ILE A 111 -8.70 -7.87 3.61
N ALA A 112 -8.50 -6.57 3.43
CA ALA A 112 -9.46 -5.73 2.71
C ALA A 112 -9.67 -6.18 1.27
N THR A 113 -8.58 -6.46 0.54
CA THR A 113 -8.69 -6.97 -0.84
C THR A 113 -9.30 -8.38 -0.91
N ILE A 114 -9.12 -9.22 0.11
CA ILE A 114 -9.85 -10.50 0.22
C ILE A 114 -11.36 -10.23 0.37
N ILE A 115 -11.76 -9.31 1.26
CA ILE A 115 -13.16 -8.94 1.47
C ILE A 115 -13.77 -8.39 0.18
N SER A 116 -13.07 -7.49 -0.51
CA SER A 116 -13.50 -6.94 -1.81
C SER A 116 -13.72 -8.03 -2.87
N ASN A 117 -12.89 -9.07 -2.87
CA ASN A 117 -12.99 -10.17 -3.83
C ASN A 117 -14.07 -11.22 -3.48
N PHE A 118 -14.68 -11.18 -2.28
CA PHE A 118 -15.80 -12.06 -1.96
C PHE A 118 -17.01 -11.81 -2.87
N TYR A 119 -17.33 -10.55 -3.18
CA TYR A 119 -18.46 -10.22 -4.03
C TYR A 119 -18.34 -10.75 -5.48
N PRO A 120 -17.26 -10.50 -6.24
CA PRO A 120 -17.17 -10.99 -7.61
C PRO A 120 -16.90 -12.51 -7.72
N TYR A 121 -16.22 -13.12 -6.75
CA TYR A 121 -15.71 -14.49 -6.90
C TYR A 121 -16.32 -15.55 -5.97
N ALA A 122 -16.84 -15.16 -4.81
CA ALA A 122 -17.45 -16.09 -3.85
C ALA A 122 -18.98 -16.01 -3.85
N TYR A 123 -19.54 -14.80 -3.78
CA TYR A 123 -20.99 -14.56 -3.71
C TYR A 123 -21.81 -15.25 -4.82
N PRO A 124 -21.43 -15.22 -6.12
CA PRO A 124 -22.25 -15.81 -7.18
C PRO A 124 -22.36 -17.34 -7.11
N TYR A 125 -21.52 -17.99 -6.29
CA TYR A 125 -21.42 -19.45 -6.16
C TYR A 125 -21.74 -19.92 -4.74
N THR A 126 -22.19 -19.03 -3.87
CA THR A 126 -22.53 -19.29 -2.47
C THR A 126 -23.95 -18.82 -2.17
N GLY A 127 -24.50 -19.24 -1.03
CA GLY A 127 -25.85 -18.84 -0.62
C GLY A 127 -25.87 -17.46 0.04
N GLU A 128 -27.05 -17.05 0.52
CA GLU A 128 -27.26 -15.76 1.21
C GLU A 128 -26.34 -15.53 2.41
N TRP A 129 -25.83 -16.61 3.03
CA TRP A 129 -24.86 -16.52 4.12
C TRP A 129 -23.63 -15.68 3.76
N MET A 130 -23.24 -15.64 2.47
CA MET A 130 -22.11 -14.84 2.01
C MET A 130 -22.35 -13.33 2.15
N VAL A 131 -23.61 -12.86 1.99
CA VAL A 131 -23.96 -11.46 2.22
C VAL A 131 -23.68 -11.05 3.66
N TRP A 132 -24.01 -11.94 4.61
CA TRP A 132 -23.73 -11.74 6.03
C TRP A 132 -22.25 -11.81 6.34
N THR A 133 -21.53 -12.78 5.78
CA THR A 133 -20.08 -12.90 5.93
C THR A 133 -19.35 -11.65 5.45
N ILE A 134 -19.68 -11.15 4.25
CA ILE A 134 -19.14 -9.90 3.69
C ILE A 134 -19.40 -8.73 4.66
N ARG A 135 -20.63 -8.57 5.14
CA ARG A 135 -21.00 -7.48 6.06
C ARG A 135 -20.24 -7.54 7.38
N ILE A 136 -20.22 -8.71 8.01
CA ILE A 136 -19.61 -8.89 9.34
C ILE A 136 -18.10 -8.68 9.24
N THR A 137 -17.46 -9.30 8.24
CA THR A 137 -16.01 -9.16 8.04
C THR A 137 -15.61 -7.72 7.68
N TYR A 138 -16.43 -7.01 6.90
CA TYR A 138 -16.23 -5.58 6.62
C TYR A 138 -16.22 -4.73 7.89
N TRP A 139 -17.22 -4.84 8.76
CA TRP A 139 -17.27 -4.01 9.98
C TRP A 139 -16.20 -4.39 11.01
N ILE A 140 -15.83 -5.67 11.10
CA ILE A 140 -14.66 -6.11 11.90
C ILE A 140 -13.40 -5.45 11.35
N TYR A 141 -13.20 -5.47 10.02
CA TYR A 141 -12.07 -4.82 9.37
C TYR A 141 -12.03 -3.32 9.68
N VAL A 142 -13.16 -2.61 9.59
CA VAL A 142 -13.26 -1.18 9.93
C VAL A 142 -12.79 -0.91 11.36
N ALA A 143 -13.25 -1.70 12.35
CA ALA A 143 -12.83 -1.55 13.73
C ALA A 143 -11.32 -1.78 13.90
N CYS A 144 -10.78 -2.85 13.30
CA CYS A 144 -9.35 -3.14 13.32
C CYS A 144 -8.51 -2.04 12.65
N ALA A 145 -8.97 -1.51 11.52
CA ALA A 145 -8.32 -0.44 10.79
C ALA A 145 -8.22 0.85 11.62
N CYS A 146 -9.30 1.24 12.30
CA CYS A 146 -9.30 2.40 13.19
C CYS A 146 -8.30 2.25 14.34
N ILE A 147 -8.34 1.13 15.04
CA ILE A 147 -7.45 0.85 16.17
C ILE A 147 -5.99 0.86 15.70
N PHE A 148 -5.71 0.21 14.58
CA PHE A 148 -4.37 0.14 14.02
C PHE A 148 -3.87 1.53 13.60
N CYS A 149 -4.65 2.29 12.83
CA CYS A 149 -4.25 3.63 12.38
C CYS A 149 -3.87 4.54 13.57
N VAL A 150 -4.72 4.63 14.59
CA VAL A 150 -4.45 5.46 15.77
C VAL A 150 -3.19 4.98 16.50
N SER A 151 -3.04 3.67 16.69
CA SER A 151 -1.90 3.07 17.39
C SER A 151 -0.58 3.29 16.63
N SER A 152 -0.60 3.16 15.30
CA SER A 152 0.57 3.36 14.44
C SER A 152 1.00 4.82 14.40
N PHE A 153 0.08 5.77 14.21
CA PHE A 153 0.42 7.19 14.23
C PHE A 153 0.93 7.64 15.60
N TYR A 154 0.30 7.20 16.69
CA TYR A 154 0.79 7.48 18.04
C TYR A 154 2.23 6.98 18.23
N THR A 155 2.52 5.75 17.79
CA THR A 155 3.86 5.16 17.90
C THR A 155 4.88 5.92 17.06
N LEU A 156 4.54 6.28 15.81
CA LEU A 156 5.41 7.05 14.93
C LEU A 156 5.73 8.43 15.51
N PHE A 157 4.72 9.16 15.99
CA PHE A 157 4.92 10.48 16.58
C PHE A 157 5.70 10.44 17.89
N ARG A 158 5.50 9.41 18.71
CA ARG A 158 6.17 9.28 20.00
C ARG A 158 7.62 8.83 19.88
N ASN A 159 7.88 7.81 19.05
CA ASN A 159 9.16 7.10 19.06
C ASN A 159 10.07 7.48 17.87
N HIS A 160 9.56 8.13 16.82
CA HIS A 160 10.28 8.31 15.56
C HIS A 160 10.08 9.72 14.93
N PRO A 161 10.69 10.79 15.48
CA PRO A 161 10.64 12.11 14.85
C PRO A 161 11.44 12.16 13.52
N PHE A 162 10.74 12.12 12.38
CA PHE A 162 11.39 12.13 11.07
C PHE A 162 12.02 13.50 10.72
N ARG A 163 13.22 13.47 10.15
CA ARG A 163 13.84 14.61 9.47
C ARG A 163 13.40 14.67 8.01
N LEU A 164 13.43 15.85 7.39
CA LEU A 164 13.01 16.05 5.99
C LEU A 164 13.65 15.04 5.02
N ASN A 165 14.96 14.80 5.16
CA ASN A 165 15.70 13.88 4.29
C ASN A 165 15.31 12.40 4.47
N THR A 166 14.78 12.06 5.64
CA THR A 166 14.37 10.69 6.02
C THR A 166 12.91 10.39 5.73
N ILE A 167 12.14 11.38 5.25
CA ILE A 167 10.76 11.16 4.82
C ILE A 167 10.77 10.19 3.63
N ILE A 168 9.96 9.15 3.70
CA ILE A 168 9.80 8.17 2.63
C ILE A 168 8.33 8.10 2.19
N PRO A 169 8.05 7.75 0.92
CA PRO A 169 6.68 7.59 0.43
C PRO A 169 5.83 6.62 1.26
N ALA A 170 6.45 5.58 1.82
CA ALA A 170 5.78 4.57 2.63
C ALA A 170 5.15 5.11 3.94
N LEU A 171 5.49 6.32 4.39
CA LEU A 171 4.89 6.95 5.58
C LEU A 171 3.38 7.20 5.47
N ILE A 172 2.83 7.05 4.28
CA ILE A 172 1.39 7.11 4.05
C ILE A 172 0.67 5.78 4.34
N LEU A 173 1.37 4.64 4.28
CA LEU A 173 0.75 3.33 4.48
C LEU A 173 0.02 3.17 5.83
N PRO A 174 0.47 3.78 6.95
CA PRO A 174 -0.28 3.71 8.21
C PRO A 174 -1.73 4.19 8.15
N ILE A 175 -2.09 5.16 7.29
CA ILE A 175 -3.50 5.59 7.15
C ILE A 175 -4.30 4.73 6.16
N PHE A 176 -3.62 3.93 5.33
CA PHE A 176 -4.26 3.16 4.27
C PHE A 176 -5.34 2.19 4.76
N PRO A 177 -5.20 1.49 5.90
CA PRO A 177 -6.26 0.62 6.38
C PRO A 177 -7.60 1.34 6.52
N CYS A 178 -7.60 2.55 7.09
CA CYS A 178 -8.79 3.39 7.15
C CYS A 178 -9.23 3.82 5.75
N MET A 179 -8.33 4.33 4.91
CA MET A 179 -8.68 4.74 3.54
C MET A 179 -9.38 3.62 2.75
N ILE A 180 -8.85 2.40 2.85
CA ILE A 180 -9.35 1.22 2.14
C ILE A 180 -10.67 0.69 2.73
N CYS A 181 -11.12 1.14 3.91
CA CYS A 181 -12.52 0.92 4.31
C CYS A 181 -13.50 1.49 3.28
N GLY A 182 -13.14 2.60 2.61
CA GLY A 182 -13.90 3.17 1.50
C GLY A 182 -13.90 2.26 0.27
N VAL A 183 -12.71 1.87 -0.19
CA VAL A 183 -12.54 0.98 -1.35
C VAL A 183 -13.22 -0.37 -1.14
N ALA A 184 -13.11 -0.93 0.08
CA ALA A 184 -13.76 -2.18 0.43
C ALA A 184 -15.28 -2.04 0.40
N ALA A 185 -15.82 -0.94 0.93
CA ALA A 185 -17.25 -0.64 0.87
C ALA A 185 -17.73 -0.52 -0.58
N SER A 186 -17.00 0.20 -1.42
CA SER A 186 -17.37 0.41 -2.83
C SER A 186 -17.41 -0.89 -3.63
N ALA A 187 -16.48 -1.81 -3.35
CA ALA A 187 -16.45 -3.12 -3.98
C ALA A 187 -17.58 -4.07 -3.56
N ILE A 188 -18.18 -3.88 -2.38
CA ILE A 188 -19.16 -4.83 -1.80
C ILE A 188 -20.56 -4.26 -1.63
N VAL A 189 -20.77 -2.95 -1.82
CA VAL A 189 -22.05 -2.26 -1.57
C VAL A 189 -23.22 -2.90 -2.33
N GLU A 190 -22.97 -3.35 -3.57
CA GLU A 190 -24.00 -3.98 -4.39
C GLU A 190 -24.48 -5.32 -3.83
N SER A 191 -23.65 -6.03 -3.06
CA SER A 191 -24.03 -7.29 -2.41
C SER A 191 -25.00 -7.09 -1.25
N GLN A 192 -25.18 -5.86 -0.75
CA GLN A 192 -25.87 -5.60 0.51
C GLN A 192 -27.32 -5.13 0.32
N PRO A 193 -28.21 -5.41 1.28
CA PRO A 193 -29.55 -4.83 1.33
C PRO A 193 -29.49 -3.29 1.43
N PRO A 194 -30.53 -2.56 0.98
CA PRO A 194 -30.50 -1.10 0.85
C PRO A 194 -30.04 -0.32 2.10
N GLU A 195 -30.60 -0.63 3.27
CA GLU A 195 -30.24 0.02 4.55
C GLU A 195 -28.77 -0.19 4.92
N GLN A 196 -28.26 -1.39 4.64
CA GLN A 196 -26.89 -1.77 5.00
C GLN A 196 -25.89 -1.20 3.98
N ALA A 197 -26.29 -1.18 2.71
CA ALA A 197 -25.57 -0.50 1.65
C ALA A 197 -25.40 1.00 1.96
N LYS A 198 -26.47 1.68 2.41
CA LYS A 198 -26.42 3.08 2.85
C LYS A 198 -25.38 3.31 3.96
N ASN A 199 -25.38 2.48 5.01
CA ASN A 199 -24.41 2.61 6.09
C ASN A 199 -22.97 2.44 5.60
N MET A 200 -22.73 1.50 4.69
CA MET A 200 -21.41 1.31 4.07
C MET A 200 -21.02 2.46 3.15
N ILE A 201 -21.96 3.07 2.43
CA ILE A 201 -21.71 4.25 1.59
C ILE A 201 -21.28 5.44 2.44
N VAL A 202 -22.04 5.74 3.50
CA VAL A 202 -21.73 6.86 4.40
C VAL A 202 -20.38 6.65 5.10
N ALA A 203 -20.15 5.46 5.65
CA ALA A 203 -18.88 5.13 6.27
C ALA A 203 -17.72 5.16 5.25
N GLY A 204 -17.95 4.61 4.06
CA GLY A 204 -16.96 4.54 2.99
C GLY A 204 -16.50 5.91 2.53
N ILE A 205 -17.42 6.86 2.34
CA ILE A 205 -17.09 8.26 2.02
C ILE A 205 -16.27 8.89 3.16
N ALA A 206 -16.68 8.72 4.41
CA ALA A 206 -15.99 9.31 5.57
C ALA A 206 -14.56 8.78 5.71
N PHE A 207 -14.38 7.46 5.61
CA PHE A 207 -13.07 6.82 5.73
C PHE A 207 -12.15 7.11 4.53
N GLN A 208 -12.70 7.16 3.32
CA GLN A 208 -11.95 7.57 2.13
C GLN A 208 -11.46 9.02 2.29
N GLY A 209 -12.33 9.91 2.78
CA GLY A 209 -12.00 11.31 3.08
C GLY A 209 -10.89 11.44 4.11
N LEU A 210 -10.95 10.69 5.22
CA LEU A 210 -9.90 10.67 6.23
C LEU A 210 -8.54 10.29 5.63
N GLY A 211 -8.50 9.22 4.82
CA GLY A 211 -7.28 8.80 4.13
C GLY A 211 -6.74 9.86 3.18
N PHE A 212 -7.63 10.50 2.41
CA PHE A 212 -7.27 11.54 1.45
C PHE A 212 -6.69 12.80 2.12
N TRP A 213 -7.24 13.25 3.24
CA TRP A 213 -6.71 14.42 3.96
C TRP A 213 -5.31 14.18 4.51
N ILE A 214 -5.08 13.02 5.14
CA ILE A 214 -3.75 12.66 5.64
C ILE A 214 -2.77 12.47 4.47
N TYR A 215 -3.22 11.89 3.36
CA TYR A 215 -2.42 11.81 2.13
C TYR A 215 -1.91 13.17 1.70
N LEU A 216 -2.76 14.19 1.60
CA LEU A 216 -2.33 15.51 1.14
C LEU A 216 -1.22 16.11 2.00
N LEU A 217 -1.29 15.92 3.32
CA LEU A 217 -0.25 16.38 4.26
C LEU A 217 1.06 15.63 4.06
N VAL A 218 1.01 14.30 3.94
CA VAL A 218 2.22 13.46 3.72
C VAL A 218 2.81 13.71 2.34
N TYR A 219 1.96 13.89 1.33
CA TYR A 219 2.34 14.18 -0.05
C TYR A 219 3.06 15.51 -0.15
N GLY A 220 2.52 16.58 0.45
CA GLY A 220 3.17 17.89 0.49
C GLY A 220 4.59 17.84 1.06
N ASN A 221 4.78 17.12 2.16
CA ASN A 221 6.10 16.92 2.76
C ASN A 221 7.05 16.10 1.86
N ASN A 222 6.55 15.08 1.16
CA ASN A 222 7.36 14.31 0.22
C ASN A 222 7.74 15.10 -1.03
N ILE A 223 6.85 15.96 -1.53
CA ILE A 223 7.15 16.89 -2.63
C ILE A 223 8.22 17.89 -2.20
N LEU A 224 8.12 18.46 -0.99
CA LEU A 224 9.18 19.31 -0.44
C LEU A 224 10.52 18.58 -0.37
N ARG A 225 10.54 17.33 0.14
CA ARG A 225 11.73 16.49 0.15
C ARG A 225 12.29 16.27 -1.27
N LEU A 226 11.44 16.04 -2.27
CA LEU A 226 11.91 15.86 -3.65
C LEU A 226 12.59 17.12 -4.20
N PHE A 227 12.09 18.31 -3.85
CA PHE A 227 12.73 19.58 -4.23
C PHE A 227 14.05 19.85 -3.51
N THR A 228 14.20 19.42 -2.25
CA THR A 228 15.38 19.74 -1.43
C THR A 228 16.44 18.65 -1.43
N ALA A 229 16.04 17.39 -1.34
CA ALA A 229 16.92 16.22 -1.21
C ALA A 229 16.96 15.35 -2.48
N GLY A 230 16.05 15.58 -3.43
CA GLY A 230 16.01 14.84 -4.70
C GLY A 230 15.42 13.43 -4.61
N LEU A 231 15.62 12.66 -5.69
CA LEU A 231 15.11 11.30 -5.85
C LEU A 231 15.77 10.32 -4.87
N GLN A 232 14.99 9.31 -4.46
CA GLN A 232 15.51 8.20 -3.66
C GLN A 232 16.56 7.36 -4.44
N ALA A 233 17.31 6.54 -3.71
CA ALA A 233 18.23 5.57 -4.29
C ALA A 233 17.51 4.68 -5.32
N PRO A 234 18.17 4.26 -6.43
CA PRO A 234 17.52 3.53 -7.53
C PRO A 234 16.65 2.34 -7.12
N ALA A 235 17.07 1.57 -6.10
CA ALA A 235 16.33 0.41 -5.61
C ALA A 235 15.03 0.75 -4.85
N ASP A 236 14.89 1.99 -4.36
CA ASP A 236 13.74 2.47 -3.58
C ASP A 236 12.74 3.28 -4.41
N ARG A 237 13.13 3.72 -5.61
CA ARG A 237 12.26 4.49 -6.52
C ARG A 237 10.94 3.81 -6.87
N PRO A 238 10.85 2.47 -6.98
CA PRO A 238 9.57 1.76 -7.05
C PRO A 238 8.56 2.14 -5.96
N GLY A 239 9.02 2.55 -4.77
CA GLY A 239 8.16 3.03 -3.70
C GLY A 239 7.42 4.33 -4.03
N MET A 240 7.86 5.11 -5.02
CA MET A 240 7.18 6.35 -5.44
C MET A 240 5.79 6.10 -6.02
N PHE A 241 5.53 4.91 -6.56
CA PHE A 241 4.19 4.54 -7.05
C PHE A 241 3.13 4.58 -5.95
N ILE A 242 3.52 4.50 -4.67
CA ILE A 242 2.56 4.62 -3.56
C ILE A 242 1.73 5.91 -3.69
N PHE A 243 2.27 7.02 -4.19
CA PHE A 243 1.51 8.27 -4.39
C PHE A 243 0.46 8.23 -5.51
N VAL A 244 0.54 7.24 -6.41
CA VAL A 244 -0.52 7.03 -7.42
C VAL A 244 -1.81 6.59 -6.75
N SER A 245 -1.69 5.85 -5.65
CA SER A 245 -2.80 5.11 -5.07
C SER A 245 -3.87 5.97 -4.39
N PRO A 246 -3.58 6.96 -3.52
CA PRO A 246 -4.62 7.73 -2.84
C PRO A 246 -5.55 8.50 -3.79
N PRO A 247 -5.08 9.29 -4.79
CA PRO A 247 -6.01 9.98 -5.68
C PRO A 247 -6.81 8.99 -6.55
N SER A 248 -6.16 7.92 -7.02
CA SER A 248 -6.83 6.93 -7.87
C SER A 248 -7.91 6.15 -7.12
N TYR A 249 -7.59 5.62 -5.93
CA TYR A 249 -8.57 4.94 -5.07
C TYR A 249 -9.65 5.88 -4.55
N THR A 250 -9.34 7.16 -4.31
CA THR A 250 -10.37 8.14 -3.94
C THR A 250 -11.37 8.34 -5.06
N GLY A 251 -10.90 8.53 -6.30
CA GLY A 251 -11.77 8.61 -7.47
C GLY A 251 -12.60 7.34 -7.67
N LEU A 252 -11.97 6.17 -7.60
CA LEU A 252 -12.64 4.86 -7.70
C LEU A 252 -13.73 4.70 -6.65
N THR A 253 -13.38 4.83 -5.37
CA THR A 253 -14.30 4.64 -4.25
C THR A 253 -15.52 5.53 -4.37
N LEU A 254 -15.31 6.83 -4.63
CA LEU A 254 -16.42 7.77 -4.73
C LEU A 254 -17.37 7.40 -5.87
N LEU A 255 -16.82 7.01 -7.02
CA LEU A 255 -17.61 6.65 -8.18
C LEU A 255 -18.40 5.36 -7.97
N ASP A 256 -17.75 4.29 -7.49
CA ASP A 256 -18.38 3.00 -7.23
C ASP A 256 -19.44 3.06 -6.12
N LEU A 257 -19.20 3.84 -5.07
CA LEU A 257 -20.21 4.07 -4.03
C LEU A 257 -21.43 4.79 -4.60
N ALA A 258 -21.24 5.71 -5.54
CA ALA A 258 -22.34 6.40 -6.19
C ALA A 258 -23.12 5.48 -7.16
N PHE A 259 -22.43 4.63 -7.92
CA PHE A 259 -23.10 3.57 -8.70
C PHE A 259 -23.92 2.65 -7.81
N GLY A 260 -23.36 2.21 -6.68
CA GLY A 260 -24.06 1.42 -5.68
C GLY A 260 -25.29 2.13 -5.11
N ALA A 261 -25.18 3.43 -4.83
CA ALA A 261 -26.30 4.24 -4.35
C ALA A 261 -27.45 4.28 -5.37
N VAL A 262 -27.13 4.53 -6.64
CA VAL A 262 -28.11 4.60 -7.74
C VAL A 262 -28.76 3.23 -7.98
N HIS A 263 -27.97 2.15 -8.07
CA HIS A 263 -28.49 0.79 -8.27
C HIS A 263 -29.43 0.33 -7.14
N LYS A 264 -29.20 0.79 -5.90
CA LYS A 264 -30.07 0.44 -4.76
C LYS A 264 -31.34 1.28 -4.66
N HIS A 265 -31.46 2.36 -5.44
CA HIS A 265 -32.59 3.29 -5.41
C HIS A 265 -32.99 3.72 -3.99
N HIS A 266 -32.00 3.89 -3.12
CA HIS A 266 -32.23 4.15 -1.70
C HIS A 266 -31.63 5.51 -1.31
N PRO A 267 -32.42 6.41 -0.70
CA PRO A 267 -31.94 7.74 -0.33
C PRO A 267 -30.75 7.68 0.64
N ILE A 268 -29.61 8.19 0.20
CA ILE A 268 -28.40 8.29 1.01
C ILE A 268 -28.51 9.50 1.95
N PHE A 269 -28.95 10.64 1.41
CA PHE A 269 -29.22 11.88 2.15
C PHE A 269 -30.74 12.09 2.32
N VAL A 270 -31.12 13.21 2.93
CA VAL A 270 -32.52 13.54 3.26
C VAL A 270 -33.42 13.53 2.02
N THR A 271 -32.91 13.99 0.87
CA THR A 271 -33.66 14.06 -0.38
C THR A 271 -33.71 12.72 -1.10
N LYS A 272 -34.84 12.43 -1.77
CA LYS A 272 -35.03 11.21 -2.56
C LYS A 272 -34.03 11.09 -3.73
N ASP A 273 -33.74 12.19 -4.40
CA ASP A 273 -32.80 12.26 -5.55
C ASP A 273 -31.31 12.31 -5.13
N SER A 274 -31.02 11.98 -3.87
CA SER A 274 -29.66 11.99 -3.34
C SER A 274 -28.68 11.06 -4.05
N PRO A 275 -29.07 9.85 -4.54
CA PRO A 275 -28.17 8.99 -5.31
C PRO A 275 -27.69 9.63 -6.61
N GLU A 276 -28.58 10.29 -7.36
CA GLU A 276 -28.25 10.93 -8.64
C GLU A 276 -27.32 12.13 -8.44
N TRP A 277 -27.56 12.93 -7.39
CA TRP A 277 -26.67 14.04 -7.02
C TRP A 277 -25.30 13.54 -6.59
N LEU A 278 -25.26 12.45 -5.82
CA LEU A 278 -24.01 11.82 -5.42
C LEU A 278 -23.25 11.34 -6.65
N LEU A 279 -23.91 10.70 -7.62
CA LEU A 279 -23.29 10.25 -8.87
C LEU A 279 -22.69 11.40 -9.67
N PHE A 280 -23.40 12.52 -9.81
CA PHE A 280 -22.88 13.69 -10.49
C PHE A 280 -21.60 14.24 -9.81
N ILE A 281 -21.65 14.45 -8.49
CA ILE A 281 -20.52 14.98 -7.71
C ILE A 281 -19.34 14.01 -7.76
N CYS A 282 -19.57 12.72 -7.52
CA CYS A 282 -18.53 11.70 -7.51
C CYS A 282 -17.88 11.50 -8.88
N SER A 283 -18.66 11.58 -9.97
CA SER A 283 -18.11 11.54 -11.34
C SER A 283 -17.18 12.72 -11.62
N PHE A 284 -17.60 13.93 -11.24
CA PHE A 284 -16.74 15.12 -11.34
C PHE A 284 -15.45 14.98 -10.52
N PHE A 285 -15.56 14.55 -9.27
CA PHE A 285 -14.39 14.35 -8.41
C PHE A 285 -13.48 13.23 -8.91
N ALA A 286 -14.01 12.12 -9.44
CA ALA A 286 -13.21 11.04 -10.00
C ALA A 286 -12.38 11.54 -11.20
N LEU A 287 -13.01 12.31 -12.11
CA LEU A 287 -12.32 12.95 -13.22
C LEU A 287 -11.28 13.98 -12.75
N PHE A 288 -11.54 14.70 -11.68
CA PHE A 288 -10.58 15.63 -11.08
C PHE A 288 -9.37 14.91 -10.48
N MET A 289 -9.61 13.82 -9.74
CA MET A 289 -8.57 13.07 -9.02
C MET A 289 -7.65 12.28 -9.96
N ILE A 290 -8.17 11.79 -11.09
CA ILE A 290 -7.39 10.98 -12.03
C ILE A 290 -6.19 11.74 -12.59
N GLY A 291 -6.29 13.07 -12.75
CA GLY A 291 -5.20 13.92 -13.21
C GLY A 291 -3.97 13.84 -12.28
N LEU A 292 -4.18 13.90 -10.97
CA LEU A 292 -3.11 13.74 -9.98
C LEU A 292 -2.56 12.31 -9.97
N GLY A 293 -3.42 11.30 -10.13
CA GLY A 293 -3.02 9.89 -10.26
C GLY A 293 -2.09 9.66 -11.44
N ILE A 294 -2.45 10.18 -12.63
CA ILE A 294 -1.64 10.08 -13.85
C ILE A 294 -0.32 10.84 -13.70
N PHE A 295 -0.34 12.05 -13.13
CA PHE A 295 0.89 12.82 -12.87
C PHE A 295 1.88 12.02 -12.00
N ASN A 296 1.39 11.49 -10.87
CA ASN A 296 2.21 10.67 -9.97
C ASN A 296 2.71 9.40 -10.65
N PHE A 297 1.88 8.78 -11.50
CA PHE A 297 2.25 7.58 -12.25
C PHE A 297 3.41 7.87 -13.21
N VAL A 298 3.30 8.93 -14.01
CA VAL A 298 4.35 9.31 -14.97
C VAL A 298 5.63 9.68 -14.23
N LEU A 299 5.53 10.44 -13.13
CA LEU A 299 6.70 10.81 -12.33
C LEU A 299 7.40 9.57 -11.73
N ALA A 300 6.64 8.63 -11.17
CA ALA A 300 7.18 7.39 -10.62
C ALA A 300 7.79 6.50 -11.72
N LEU A 301 7.13 6.38 -12.87
CA LEU A 301 7.61 5.61 -14.01
C LEU A 301 8.94 6.16 -14.54
N VAL A 302 9.03 7.46 -14.78
CA VAL A 302 10.26 8.13 -15.22
C VAL A 302 11.37 7.94 -14.18
N SER A 303 11.04 8.07 -12.89
CA SER A 303 12.01 7.88 -11.79
C SER A 303 12.58 6.46 -11.76
N VAL A 304 11.72 5.45 -11.96
CA VAL A 304 12.12 4.04 -12.02
C VAL A 304 12.95 3.76 -13.27
N ILE A 305 12.55 4.24 -14.44
CA ILE A 305 13.34 4.11 -15.69
C ILE A 305 14.71 4.76 -15.52
N ALA A 306 14.79 5.97 -14.97
CA ALA A 306 16.05 6.63 -14.66
C ALA A 306 16.89 5.84 -13.64
N GLY A 307 16.24 5.10 -12.74
CA GLY A 307 16.90 4.19 -11.79
C GLY A 307 17.56 3.01 -12.51
N PHE A 308 16.83 2.38 -13.43
CA PHE A 308 17.35 1.31 -14.29
C PHE A 308 18.47 1.78 -15.23
N CYS A 309 18.45 3.05 -15.66
CA CYS A 309 19.52 3.63 -16.48
C CYS A 309 20.77 4.04 -15.69
N SER A 310 20.69 4.12 -14.36
CA SER A 310 21.80 4.52 -13.49
C SER A 310 22.85 3.40 -13.35
N PRO A 311 24.13 3.71 -13.13
CA PRO A 311 25.21 2.71 -13.01
C PRO A 311 25.19 1.88 -11.72
N GLY A 312 24.24 2.12 -10.81
CA GLY A 312 24.14 1.43 -9.53
C GLY A 312 23.58 0.01 -9.63
N LYS A 313 23.96 -0.85 -8.67
CA LYS A 313 23.42 -2.21 -8.53
C LYS A 313 21.96 -2.15 -8.09
N LEU A 314 21.06 -2.74 -8.87
CA LEU A 314 19.64 -2.86 -8.54
C LEU A 314 19.38 -4.22 -7.89
N LYS A 315 18.85 -4.18 -6.68
CA LYS A 315 18.41 -5.36 -5.94
C LYS A 315 16.91 -5.33 -5.78
N PHE A 316 16.30 -6.49 -5.99
CA PHE A 316 14.87 -6.65 -5.78
C PHE A 316 14.55 -6.47 -4.29
N LYS A 317 13.53 -5.67 -4.00
CA LYS A 317 12.95 -5.53 -2.66
C LYS A 317 11.50 -5.96 -2.71
N VAL A 318 11.01 -6.62 -1.67
CA VAL A 318 9.63 -7.09 -1.58
C VAL A 318 8.63 -5.92 -1.63
N SER A 319 9.04 -4.76 -1.12
CA SER A 319 8.29 -3.51 -1.22
C SER A 319 7.90 -3.11 -2.66
N TRP A 320 8.56 -3.65 -3.70
CA TRP A 320 8.20 -3.41 -5.10
C TRP A 320 6.79 -3.90 -5.44
N PHE A 321 6.25 -4.88 -4.71
CA PHE A 321 4.86 -5.32 -4.88
C PHE A 321 3.84 -4.22 -4.57
N ALA A 322 4.20 -3.20 -3.78
CA ALA A 322 3.31 -2.06 -3.52
C ALA A 322 2.94 -1.32 -4.81
N MET A 323 3.77 -1.37 -5.86
CA MET A 323 3.47 -0.81 -7.18
C MET A 323 2.24 -1.46 -7.82
N ILE A 324 2.03 -2.77 -7.61
CA ILE A 324 0.90 -3.49 -8.21
C ILE A 324 -0.40 -2.95 -7.65
N PHE A 325 -0.50 -2.89 -6.31
CA PHE A 325 -1.67 -2.36 -5.64
C PHE A 325 -1.90 -0.89 -6.00
N ALA A 326 -0.84 -0.09 -6.04
CA ALA A 326 -0.99 1.33 -6.30
C ALA A 326 -1.50 1.65 -7.70
N ASN A 327 -0.93 0.99 -8.71
CA ASN A 327 -1.38 1.11 -10.09
C ASN A 327 -2.73 0.43 -10.33
N GLY A 328 -3.09 -0.58 -9.54
CA GLY A 328 -4.40 -1.22 -9.61
C GLY A 328 -5.54 -0.22 -9.39
N GLY A 329 -5.40 0.69 -8.42
CA GLY A 329 -6.37 1.77 -8.22
C GLY A 329 -6.52 2.68 -9.45
N LEU A 330 -5.41 3.00 -10.12
CA LEU A 330 -5.42 3.82 -11.33
C LEU A 330 -6.12 3.11 -12.51
N VAL A 331 -5.85 1.82 -12.68
CA VAL A 331 -6.53 1.01 -13.70
C VAL A 331 -8.03 0.96 -13.46
N MET A 332 -8.45 0.66 -12.23
CA MET A 332 -9.87 0.51 -11.88
C MET A 332 -10.62 1.83 -12.03
N VAL A 333 -10.06 2.97 -11.59
CA VAL A 333 -10.73 4.27 -11.78
C VAL A 333 -10.87 4.64 -13.26
N ILE A 334 -9.90 4.30 -14.13
CA ILE A 334 -10.03 4.50 -15.58
C ILE A 334 -11.22 3.70 -16.14
N GLN A 335 -11.36 2.44 -15.72
CA GLN A 335 -12.44 1.55 -16.17
C GLN A 335 -13.82 2.06 -15.72
N GLU A 336 -13.96 2.42 -14.45
CA GLU A 336 -15.23 2.92 -13.93
C GLU A 336 -15.59 4.30 -14.49
N LEU A 337 -14.58 5.16 -14.72
CA LEU A 337 -14.80 6.44 -15.37
C LEU A 337 -15.28 6.26 -16.82
N GLY A 338 -14.78 5.23 -17.53
CA GLY A 338 -15.28 4.84 -18.85
C GLY A 338 -16.79 4.57 -18.86
N LYS A 339 -17.30 3.90 -17.84
CA LYS A 339 -18.75 3.71 -17.63
C LYS A 339 -19.46 5.02 -17.29
N ALA A 340 -18.89 5.83 -16.39
CA ALA A 340 -19.51 7.08 -15.92
C ALA A 340 -19.72 8.11 -17.04
N ILE A 341 -18.74 8.25 -17.94
CA ILE A 341 -18.82 9.20 -19.06
C ILE A 341 -19.21 8.55 -20.39
N ASN A 342 -19.57 7.25 -20.38
CA ASN A 342 -19.92 6.45 -21.56
C ASN A 342 -18.85 6.51 -22.67
N SER A 343 -17.58 6.32 -22.30
CA SER A 343 -16.43 6.41 -23.21
C SER A 343 -15.75 5.05 -23.41
N LYS A 344 -16.00 4.45 -24.58
CA LYS A 344 -15.33 3.21 -25.03
C LYS A 344 -13.81 3.33 -25.06
N ALA A 345 -13.28 4.53 -25.29
CA ALA A 345 -11.84 4.76 -25.31
C ALA A 345 -11.22 4.51 -23.93
N LEU A 346 -11.85 5.00 -22.86
CA LEU A 346 -11.39 4.76 -21.49
C LEU A 346 -11.52 3.28 -21.10
N ASP A 347 -12.59 2.61 -21.53
CA ASP A 347 -12.76 1.17 -21.30
C ASP A 347 -11.61 0.35 -21.90
N VAL A 348 -11.24 0.64 -23.16
CA VAL A 348 -10.11 -0.01 -23.84
C VAL A 348 -8.79 0.30 -23.14
N ILE A 349 -8.54 1.57 -22.79
CA ILE A 349 -7.31 1.99 -22.09
C ILE A 349 -7.20 1.27 -20.74
N GLY A 350 -8.27 1.28 -19.94
CA GLY A 350 -8.31 0.60 -18.65
C GLY A 350 -8.03 -0.89 -18.79
N GLN A 351 -8.61 -1.55 -19.79
CA GLN A 351 -8.35 -2.96 -20.05
C GLN A 351 -6.90 -3.25 -20.44
N VAL A 352 -6.31 -2.46 -21.35
CA VAL A 352 -4.90 -2.60 -21.75
C VAL A 352 -3.97 -2.37 -20.56
N CYS A 353 -4.19 -1.32 -19.77
CA CYS A 353 -3.42 -1.06 -18.56
C CYS A 353 -3.55 -2.18 -17.53
N GLY A 354 -4.74 -2.79 -17.40
CA GLY A 354 -4.97 -3.97 -16.56
C GLY A 354 -4.15 -5.19 -16.99
N VAL A 355 -4.04 -5.44 -18.29
CA VAL A 355 -3.20 -6.52 -18.82
C VAL A 355 -1.71 -6.24 -18.53
N ILE A 356 -1.26 -5.01 -18.75
CA ILE A 356 0.13 -4.60 -18.48
C ILE A 356 0.48 -4.80 -17.00
N ILE A 357 -0.36 -4.33 -16.07
CA ILE A 357 -0.06 -4.49 -14.64
C ILE A 357 -0.09 -5.95 -14.20
N THR A 358 -0.92 -6.79 -14.83
CA THR A 358 -0.93 -8.24 -14.61
C THR A 358 0.39 -8.88 -15.05
N ILE A 359 0.94 -8.47 -16.21
CA ILE A 359 2.27 -8.92 -16.66
C ILE A 359 3.36 -8.50 -15.67
N VAL A 360 3.33 -7.25 -15.20
CA VAL A 360 4.28 -6.76 -14.19
C VAL A 360 4.17 -7.57 -12.89
N TRP A 361 2.94 -7.89 -12.45
CA TRP A 361 2.71 -8.74 -11.27
C TRP A 361 3.33 -10.14 -11.42
N ILE A 362 3.17 -10.79 -12.57
CA ILE A 362 3.82 -12.09 -12.87
C ILE A 362 5.35 -11.95 -12.80
N CYS A 363 5.91 -10.90 -13.41
CA CYS A 363 7.35 -10.64 -13.35
C CYS A 363 7.85 -10.46 -11.91
N LEU A 364 7.12 -9.74 -11.05
CA LEU A 364 7.50 -9.57 -9.64
C LEU A 364 7.42 -10.89 -8.86
N ILE A 365 6.45 -11.76 -9.13
CA ILE A 365 6.39 -13.10 -8.54
C ILE A 365 7.65 -13.90 -8.91
N ILE A 366 8.03 -13.91 -10.18
CA ILE A 366 9.23 -14.62 -10.66
C ILE A 366 10.49 -14.07 -9.97
N LEU A 367 10.62 -12.74 -9.88
CA LEU A 367 11.74 -12.09 -9.18
C LEU A 367 11.76 -12.41 -7.68
N ALA A 368 10.61 -12.48 -7.03
CA ALA A 368 10.52 -12.85 -5.61
C ALA A 368 10.96 -14.30 -5.36
N VAL A 369 10.48 -15.24 -6.20
CA VAL A 369 10.90 -16.66 -6.13
C VAL A 369 12.40 -16.77 -6.35
N ARG A 370 12.95 -16.06 -7.35
CA ARG A 370 14.39 -16.00 -7.60
C ARG A 370 15.15 -15.44 -6.40
N ALA A 371 14.71 -14.32 -5.83
CA ALA A 371 15.41 -13.66 -4.74
C ALA A 371 15.42 -14.53 -3.45
N VAL A 372 14.34 -15.28 -3.20
CA VAL A 372 14.29 -16.29 -2.13
C VAL A 372 15.23 -17.47 -2.43
N TYR A 373 15.32 -17.92 -3.68
CA TYR A 373 16.23 -19.00 -4.09
C TYR A 373 17.71 -18.63 -3.96
N VAL A 374 18.05 -17.40 -4.37
CA VAL A 374 19.42 -16.85 -4.36
C VAL A 374 19.84 -16.36 -2.96
N GLN A 375 18.88 -16.30 -2.02
CA GLN A 375 19.07 -15.90 -0.61
C GLN A 375 19.37 -14.41 -0.45
N GLU A 376 18.81 -13.59 -1.34
CA GLU A 376 18.79 -12.13 -1.21
C GLU A 376 17.65 -11.65 -0.30
N LEU A 377 16.64 -12.50 -0.08
CA LEU A 377 15.52 -12.27 0.83
C LEU A 377 15.42 -13.38 1.88
N LEU A 378 14.78 -13.06 3.00
CA LEU A 378 14.68 -13.91 4.19
C LEU A 378 16.08 -14.25 4.72
N TYR A 379 16.89 -13.22 4.90
CA TYR A 379 18.31 -13.35 5.22
C TYR A 379 18.81 -12.20 6.12
N PRO A 380 19.71 -12.48 7.09
CA PRO A 380 20.21 -11.44 7.99
C PRO A 380 20.78 -10.22 7.25
N GLY A 381 20.32 -9.03 7.61
CA GLY A 381 20.87 -7.79 7.07
C GLY A 381 20.35 -7.40 5.67
N LYS A 382 19.31 -8.07 5.16
CA LYS A 382 18.81 -7.88 3.78
C LYS A 382 17.38 -7.34 3.67
N ASP A 383 16.53 -7.66 4.63
CA ASP A 383 15.11 -7.31 4.62
C ASP A 383 14.82 -6.07 5.48
N GLU A 384 13.54 -5.69 5.61
CA GLU A 384 13.09 -4.50 6.35
C GLU A 384 13.24 -4.61 7.89
N ASP A 385 13.70 -5.75 8.39
CA ASP A 385 13.97 -5.98 9.81
C ASP A 385 15.30 -5.36 10.29
N VAL A 386 16.12 -4.89 9.35
CA VAL A 386 17.29 -4.04 9.62
C VAL A 386 16.80 -2.62 9.92
N GLY A 387 17.34 -1.98 10.96
CA GLY A 387 17.02 -0.58 11.27
C GLY A 387 17.28 0.30 10.05
N ILE A 388 16.21 0.90 9.51
CA ILE A 388 16.26 1.70 8.26
C ILE A 388 16.91 3.06 8.48
N LEU A 389 17.15 3.44 9.74
CA LEU A 389 17.79 4.69 10.07
C LEU A 389 19.28 4.61 9.69
N PRO A 390 19.77 5.54 8.85
CA PRO A 390 21.19 5.71 8.62
C PRO A 390 21.97 5.75 9.95
N PRO A 391 23.22 5.24 10.01
CA PRO A 391 23.98 5.18 11.27
C PRO A 391 24.07 6.52 12.00
N ASP A 392 24.16 7.63 11.26
CA ASP A 392 24.15 9.02 11.74
C ASP A 392 22.83 9.42 12.42
N VAL A 393 21.72 8.82 12.00
CA VAL A 393 20.40 9.07 12.61
C VAL A 393 20.24 8.21 13.86
N LEU A 394 20.71 6.96 13.84
CA LEU A 394 20.80 6.14 15.06
C LEU A 394 21.69 6.80 16.11
N GLU A 395 22.85 7.33 15.71
CA GLU A 395 23.76 8.05 16.60
C GLU A 395 23.13 9.32 17.20
N TYR A 396 22.29 10.03 16.43
CA TYR A 396 21.52 11.16 16.94
C TYR A 396 20.47 10.73 17.98
N TYR A 397 19.77 9.61 17.75
CA TYR A 397 18.80 9.09 18.70
C TYR A 397 19.46 8.51 19.95
N GLU A 398 20.59 7.83 19.81
CA GLU A 398 21.43 7.41 20.93
C GLU A 398 21.91 8.63 21.73
N LYS A 399 22.27 9.73 21.06
CA LYS A 399 22.58 11.01 21.72
C LYS A 399 21.37 11.61 22.44
N LEU A 400 20.17 11.61 21.84
CA LEU A 400 18.96 12.10 22.51
C LEU A 400 18.60 11.25 23.75
N GLU A 401 18.70 9.92 23.64
CA GLU A 401 18.48 9.03 24.79
C GLU A 401 19.57 9.18 25.86
N SER A 402 20.82 9.48 25.47
CA SER A 402 21.86 9.83 26.44
C SER A 402 21.60 11.19 27.09
N PHE A 403 21.11 12.18 26.34
CA PHE A 403 20.72 13.49 26.88
C PHE A 403 19.50 13.40 27.82
N GLU A 404 18.53 12.53 27.58
CA GLU A 404 17.42 12.29 28.51
C GLU A 404 17.87 11.57 29.78
N LYS A 405 18.84 10.65 29.68
CA LYS A 405 19.43 9.98 30.84
C LYS A 405 20.32 10.92 31.66
N ASP A 406 21.18 11.69 31.00
CA ASP A 406 22.10 12.64 31.64
C ASP A 406 21.41 13.95 32.07
N GLY A 407 20.28 14.29 31.46
CA GLY A 407 19.46 15.47 31.77
C GLY A 407 18.73 15.41 33.12
N THR A 408 18.90 14.33 33.90
CA THR A 408 18.55 14.30 35.33
C THR A 408 19.65 14.87 36.23
N SER A 409 20.82 15.23 35.69
CA SER A 409 21.86 16.00 36.38
C SER A 409 21.82 17.47 35.99
N LYS A 410 22.01 18.35 36.98
CA LYS A 410 21.79 19.81 36.95
C LYS A 410 22.65 20.62 35.95
N ASP A 411 23.52 19.99 35.17
CA ASP A 411 24.52 20.69 34.33
C ASP A 411 24.01 21.11 32.94
N ALA A 412 22.86 20.60 32.49
CA ALA A 412 22.31 20.89 31.16
C ALA A 412 21.79 22.33 30.95
N GLN A 413 21.54 23.08 32.03
CA GLN A 413 21.06 24.47 31.93
C GLN A 413 22.18 25.48 31.59
N VAL A 414 23.45 25.14 31.76
CA VAL A 414 24.58 26.04 31.48
C VAL A 414 24.93 26.03 29.98
N THR A 415 24.86 24.88 29.32
CA THR A 415 25.25 24.72 27.91
C THR A 415 24.24 25.32 26.91
N LEU A 416 22.95 25.41 27.30
CA LEU A 416 21.91 26.06 26.48
C LEU A 416 22.12 27.59 26.33
N LYS A 417 22.89 28.23 27.22
CA LYS A 417 23.28 29.63 27.07
C LYS A 417 24.45 29.84 26.11
N GLU A 418 25.35 28.87 25.98
CA GLU A 418 26.52 28.98 25.11
C GLU A 418 26.17 28.71 23.64
N ILE A 419 25.24 27.79 23.37
CA ILE A 419 24.80 27.49 21.98
C ILE A 419 24.02 28.68 21.39
N ASN A 420 23.16 29.33 22.17
CA ASN A 420 22.42 30.52 21.71
C ASN A 420 23.29 31.77 21.49
N HIS A 421 24.53 31.79 22.00
CA HIS A 421 25.42 32.93 21.82
C HIS A 421 26.24 32.87 20.52
N ASN A 422 26.45 31.67 19.97
CA ASN A 422 27.22 31.46 18.74
C ASN A 422 26.41 31.66 17.44
N ASP A 423 25.07 31.53 17.48
CA ASP A 423 24.20 31.75 16.31
C ASP A 423 23.95 33.24 15.97
N LYS A 424 24.51 34.18 16.74
CA LYS A 424 24.38 35.63 16.45
C LYS A 424 25.54 36.23 15.67
N ASN A 425 26.59 35.47 15.34
CA ASN A 425 27.81 35.97 14.70
C ASN A 425 28.26 35.20 13.45
N SER A 426 27.37 34.51 12.73
CA SER A 426 27.68 33.90 11.42
C SER A 426 26.69 34.31 10.33
#